data_AF-A0A1G4S9H8-F1
#
_entry.id   AF-A0A1G4S9H8-F1
#
_cell.length_a   1.000
_cell.length_b   1.000
_cell.length_c   1.000
_cell.angle_alpha   90.00
_cell.angle_beta   90.00
_cell.angle_gamma   90.00
#
_symmetry.space_group_name_H-M   'P 1'
#
loop_
_entity.id
_entity.type
_entity.pdbx_description
1 polymer ?
#
loop_
_entity_poly.entity_id
_entity_poly.type
_entity_poly.pdbx_seq_one_letter_code
_entity_poly.pdbx_strand_id
1 'polypeptide(L)'
;MYKFLFFLAVSAFFISAAQAQVVDSTGSKKSDTLKVKHPVKTPSGSFAPKIDPAKEKIYHPDSTHIPHKAVMHSLMIPGWGQVYNHRWWKVPLIYGGLGLLTSAIIYNQHYYKEYLTLSRYRQGTPPNPGDPYYTEYNLYKDVPDANLSDARENSRRNRDLSILGFLAVWGIQAIDAYIDAKFIHSYTVDNNLSFKVAPGIINQPVYAQGANNAYIPGIKVTFTF
;
A
#
# COMPACT_ATOMS: atom_id res chain seq x y z
N MET A 1 21.36 18.72 26.81
CA MET A 1 19.96 18.34 27.15
C MET A 1 18.90 19.26 26.52
N TYR A 2 19.23 20.09 25.51
CA TYR A 2 18.27 21.05 24.90
C TYR A 2 17.62 20.58 23.58
N LYS A 3 18.12 19.49 22.97
CA LYS A 3 17.59 18.97 21.70
C LYS A 3 16.23 18.26 21.84
N PHE A 4 15.97 17.64 23.00
CA PHE A 4 14.67 17.01 23.30
C PHE A 4 13.60 18.05 23.66
N LEU A 5 14.01 19.17 24.24
CA LEU A 5 13.10 20.24 24.68
C LEU A 5 12.54 21.02 23.48
N PHE A 6 13.33 21.16 22.40
CA PHE A 6 12.86 21.76 21.14
C PHE A 6 11.84 20.85 20.43
N PHE A 7 12.04 19.53 20.47
CA PHE A 7 11.09 18.58 19.87
C PHE A 7 9.74 18.52 20.62
N LEU A 8 9.76 18.72 21.95
CA LEU A 8 8.56 18.73 22.79
C LEU A 8 7.79 20.07 22.68
N ALA A 9 8.48 21.18 22.41
CA ALA A 9 7.85 22.47 22.13
C ALA A 9 7.16 22.50 20.75
N VAL A 10 7.71 21.82 19.74
CA VAL A 10 7.11 21.77 18.40
C VAL A 10 5.90 20.84 18.34
N SER A 11 5.84 19.78 19.18
CA SER A 11 4.66 18.90 19.25
C SER A 11 3.48 19.54 19.99
N ALA A 12 3.73 20.42 20.97
CA ALA A 12 2.68 21.14 21.69
C ALA A 12 1.97 22.22 20.84
N PHE A 13 2.65 22.79 19.83
CA PHE A 13 2.07 23.84 18.98
C PHE A 13 1.05 23.30 17.96
N PHE A 14 1.10 22.00 17.63
CA PHE A 14 0.18 21.38 16.67
C PHE A 14 -1.17 20.94 17.27
N ILE A 15 -1.31 20.91 18.60
CA ILE A 15 -2.55 20.46 19.27
C ILE A 15 -3.55 21.62 19.46
N SER A 16 -3.11 22.88 19.34
CA SER A 16 -3.95 24.05 19.68
C SER A 16 -4.63 24.75 18.50
N ALA A 17 -4.57 24.22 17.28
CA ALA A 17 -5.17 24.85 16.09
C ALA A 17 -6.52 24.23 15.65
N ALA A 18 -7.13 23.37 16.46
CA ALA A 18 -8.40 22.71 16.13
C ALA A 18 -9.49 23.05 17.15
N GLN A 19 -9.90 24.32 17.22
CA GLN A 19 -11.16 24.70 17.85
C GLN A 19 -11.88 25.80 17.05
N ALA A 20 -13.19 25.59 16.93
CA ALA A 20 -14.26 26.54 16.61
C ALA A 20 -14.50 26.93 15.15
N GLN A 21 -15.43 26.22 14.49
CA GLN A 21 -16.53 26.85 13.74
C GLN A 21 -17.84 26.10 14.06
N VAL A 22 -18.70 26.75 14.85
CA VAL A 22 -20.11 26.37 15.04
C VAL A 22 -20.89 27.01 13.89
N VAL A 23 -21.66 26.20 13.15
CA VAL A 23 -22.62 26.72 12.17
C VAL A 23 -24.01 26.69 12.77
N ASP A 24 -24.63 27.85 12.62
CA ASP A 24 -25.84 28.38 13.22
C ASP A 24 -27.12 27.69 12.75
N SER A 25 -28.13 27.75 13.61
CA SER A 25 -29.45 27.15 13.40
C SER A 25 -30.31 28.04 12.49
N THR A 26 -30.77 27.52 11.36
CA THR A 26 -31.95 28.08 10.68
C THR A 26 -32.96 26.98 10.41
N GLY A 27 -34.08 27.06 11.13
CA GLY A 27 -35.15 26.09 11.10
C GLY A 27 -35.84 25.97 9.75
N SER A 28 -36.32 24.77 9.44
CA SER A 28 -37.35 24.57 8.44
C SER A 28 -38.46 23.66 9.00
N LYS A 29 -39.65 24.25 8.98
CA LYS A 29 -40.99 23.80 9.36
C LYS A 29 -41.24 22.29 9.37
N LYS A 30 -41.85 21.84 10.48
CA LYS A 30 -42.72 20.66 10.55
C LYS A 30 -43.80 20.76 9.48
N SER A 31 -43.90 19.76 8.60
CA SER A 31 -45.15 19.45 7.90
C SER A 31 -45.75 18.20 8.55
N ASP A 32 -46.95 18.40 9.07
CA ASP A 32 -47.77 17.43 9.78
C ASP A 32 -48.65 16.73 8.74
N THR A 33 -48.46 15.43 8.53
CA THR A 33 -49.36 14.63 7.71
C THR A 33 -49.57 13.26 8.34
N LEU A 34 -50.64 13.19 9.14
CA LEU A 34 -51.59 12.07 9.25
C LEU A 34 -51.01 10.68 9.57
N LYS A 35 -51.21 10.26 10.82
CA LYS A 35 -51.09 8.85 11.27
C LYS A 35 -52.05 7.96 10.48
N VAL A 36 -51.54 7.21 9.51
CA VAL A 36 -52.25 6.06 8.93
C VAL A 36 -52.14 4.88 9.89
N LYS A 37 -53.29 4.40 10.35
CA LYS A 37 -53.48 3.24 11.23
C LYS A 37 -53.16 1.97 10.43
N HIS A 38 -52.14 1.22 10.84
CA HIS A 38 -51.82 -0.10 10.28
C HIS A 38 -52.92 -1.11 10.61
N PRO A 39 -53.48 -1.87 9.64
CA PRO A 39 -54.32 -3.02 9.94
C PRO A 39 -53.45 -4.26 10.23
N VAL A 40 -53.79 -4.90 11.36
CA VAL A 40 -53.79 -6.35 11.65
C VAL A 40 -52.59 -7.19 11.19
N LYS A 41 -51.84 -7.70 12.18
CA LYS A 41 -50.87 -8.79 12.03
C LYS A 41 -51.58 -10.09 11.61
N THR A 42 -51.29 -10.60 10.43
CA THR A 42 -51.49 -12.02 10.06
C THR A 42 -50.17 -12.78 10.25
N PRO A 43 -50.16 -13.91 10.99
CA PRO A 43 -48.94 -14.70 11.17
C PRO A 43 -48.79 -15.65 9.98
N SER A 44 -48.03 -15.24 8.96
CA SER A 44 -47.53 -16.18 7.95
C SER A 44 -46.15 -16.64 8.38
N GLY A 45 -46.05 -17.91 8.76
CA GLY A 45 -44.79 -18.59 9.05
C GLY A 45 -43.93 -18.68 7.81
N SER A 46 -43.12 -17.65 7.57
CA SER A 46 -42.02 -17.69 6.63
C SER A 46 -40.79 -18.24 7.35
N PHE A 47 -40.24 -19.37 6.89
CA PHE A 47 -38.89 -19.85 7.22
C PHE A 47 -37.84 -18.93 6.57
N ALA A 48 -38.02 -17.62 6.69
CA ALA A 48 -36.98 -16.65 6.41
C ALA A 48 -36.25 -16.42 7.73
N PRO A 49 -34.93 -16.66 7.81
CA PRO A 49 -34.17 -16.16 8.95
C PRO A 49 -34.43 -14.65 9.05
N LYS A 50 -34.80 -14.19 10.24
CA LYS A 50 -34.96 -12.75 10.51
C LYS A 50 -33.60 -12.11 10.32
N ILE A 51 -33.41 -11.43 9.20
CA ILE A 51 -32.25 -10.58 8.97
C ILE A 51 -32.53 -9.35 9.82
N ASP A 52 -31.87 -9.22 10.97
CA ASP A 52 -31.94 -8.02 11.80
C ASP A 52 -31.21 -6.90 11.04
N PRO A 53 -31.90 -5.89 10.47
CA PRO A 53 -31.25 -4.82 9.71
C PRO A 53 -30.32 -3.97 10.58
N ALA A 54 -30.39 -4.13 11.92
CA ALA A 54 -29.53 -3.46 12.89
C ALA A 54 -28.16 -4.12 13.10
N LYS A 55 -27.93 -5.34 12.60
CA LYS A 55 -26.63 -6.04 12.68
C LYS A 55 -25.83 -6.02 11.39
N GLU A 56 -26.38 -5.49 10.32
CA GLU A 56 -25.66 -5.33 9.06
C GLU A 56 -24.61 -4.23 9.26
N LYS A 57 -23.33 -4.62 9.26
CA LYS A 57 -22.24 -3.65 9.21
C LYS A 57 -22.34 -2.95 7.86
N ILE A 58 -23.00 -1.80 7.84
CA ILE A 58 -22.99 -0.88 6.70
C ILE A 58 -21.51 -0.60 6.41
N TYR A 59 -21.04 -1.11 5.28
CA TYR A 59 -19.69 -0.86 4.79
C TYR A 59 -19.63 0.61 4.40
N HIS A 60 -19.15 1.44 5.33
CA HIS A 60 -18.72 2.77 4.99
C HIS A 60 -17.34 2.57 4.35
N PRO A 61 -17.15 2.81 3.04
CA PRO A 61 -15.80 2.90 2.51
C PRO A 61 -15.14 4.02 3.30
N ASP A 62 -14.21 3.65 4.18
CA ASP A 62 -13.51 4.57 5.05
C ASP A 62 -12.81 5.59 4.13
N SER A 63 -13.46 6.74 3.94
CA SER A 63 -13.02 7.85 3.08
C SER A 63 -11.82 8.58 3.69
N THR A 64 -11.29 8.06 4.80
CA THR A 64 -10.14 8.54 5.54
C THR A 64 -8.81 8.17 4.90
N HIS A 65 -8.79 7.26 3.92
CA HIS A 65 -7.60 6.89 3.16
C HIS A 65 -7.38 7.82 1.98
N ILE A 66 -6.65 8.90 2.23
CA ILE A 66 -6.27 9.85 1.19
C ILE A 66 -5.04 9.26 0.47
N PRO A 67 -5.13 8.87 -0.81
CA PRO A 67 -4.02 8.24 -1.52
C PRO A 67 -2.77 9.14 -1.60
N HIS A 68 -2.97 10.46 -1.57
CA HIS A 68 -1.87 11.43 -1.44
C HIS A 68 -1.09 11.29 -0.12
N LYS A 69 -1.77 11.00 1.00
CA LYS A 69 -1.09 10.72 2.27
C LYS A 69 -0.28 9.44 2.18
N ALA A 70 -0.80 8.37 1.57
CA ALA A 70 -0.06 7.12 1.39
C ALA A 70 1.26 7.31 0.61
N VAL A 71 1.24 8.16 -0.42
CA VAL A 71 2.43 8.52 -1.22
C VAL A 71 3.43 9.33 -0.43
N MET A 72 2.98 10.38 0.27
CA MET A 72 3.87 11.19 1.09
C MET A 72 4.57 10.35 2.17
N HIS A 73 3.85 9.40 2.78
CA HIS A 73 4.45 8.51 3.76
C HIS A 73 5.45 7.52 3.13
N SER A 74 5.17 6.95 1.95
CA SER A 74 6.11 6.09 1.21
C SER A 74 7.37 6.83 0.72
N LEU A 75 7.24 8.12 0.42
CA LEU A 75 8.37 8.97 0.05
C LEU A 75 9.28 9.29 1.24
N MET A 76 8.73 9.38 2.45
CA MET A 76 9.53 9.65 3.66
C MET A 76 10.30 8.41 4.11
N ILE A 77 9.62 7.26 4.21
CA ILE A 77 10.23 6.00 4.61
C ILE A 77 9.79 4.93 3.61
N PRO A 78 10.74 4.29 2.91
CA PRO A 78 10.38 3.24 1.98
C PRO A 78 9.59 2.16 2.70
N GLY A 79 8.36 1.91 2.22
CA GLY A 79 7.47 0.86 2.73
C GLY A 79 6.38 1.34 3.69
N TRP A 80 6.40 2.60 4.13
CA TRP A 80 5.37 3.10 5.06
C TRP A 80 3.96 3.11 4.44
N GLY A 81 3.82 3.46 3.16
CA GLY A 81 2.51 3.39 2.49
C GLY A 81 2.00 1.95 2.34
N GLN A 82 2.88 0.96 2.26
CA GLN A 82 2.48 -0.45 2.26
C GLN A 82 1.95 -0.88 3.64
N VAL A 83 2.52 -0.33 4.73
CA VAL A 83 1.99 -0.50 6.10
C VAL A 83 0.62 0.15 6.24
N TYR A 84 0.46 1.37 5.70
CA TYR A 84 -0.80 2.12 5.70
C TYR A 84 -1.91 1.41 4.89
N ASN A 85 -1.54 0.72 3.80
CA ASN A 85 -2.45 -0.08 2.97
C ASN A 85 -2.69 -1.50 3.52
N HIS A 86 -2.19 -1.85 4.71
CA HIS A 86 -2.24 -3.20 5.29
C HIS A 86 -1.63 -4.31 4.39
N ARG A 87 -0.72 -3.94 3.48
CA ARG A 87 -0.02 -4.85 2.55
C ARG A 87 1.39 -5.17 3.05
N TRP A 88 1.50 -5.71 4.25
CA TRP A 88 2.79 -5.88 4.94
C TRP A 88 3.71 -6.92 4.29
N TRP A 89 3.14 -7.89 3.57
CA TRP A 89 3.91 -8.95 2.91
C TRP A 89 4.87 -8.41 1.83
N LYS A 90 4.58 -7.24 1.25
CA LYS A 90 5.45 -6.59 0.25
C LYS A 90 6.67 -5.92 0.88
N VAL A 91 6.62 -5.56 2.17
CA VAL A 91 7.66 -4.80 2.85
C VAL A 91 9.02 -5.52 2.85
N PRO A 92 9.11 -6.82 3.22
CA PRO A 92 10.38 -7.55 3.17
C PRO A 92 11.00 -7.58 1.77
N LEU A 93 10.18 -7.68 0.71
CA LEU A 93 10.66 -7.69 -0.67
C LEU A 93 11.31 -6.35 -1.02
N ILE A 94 10.70 -5.23 -0.62
CA ILE A 94 11.24 -3.92 -0.95
C ILE A 94 12.52 -3.64 -0.15
N TYR A 95 12.52 -3.94 1.15
CA TYR A 95 13.74 -3.83 1.95
C TYR A 95 14.84 -4.80 1.48
N GLY A 96 14.48 -5.97 0.94
CA GLY A 96 15.41 -6.87 0.27
C GLY A 96 16.06 -6.22 -0.94
N GLY A 97 15.27 -5.65 -1.85
CA GLY A 97 15.78 -4.95 -3.03
C GLY A 97 16.64 -3.72 -2.69
N LEU A 98 16.15 -2.86 -1.80
CA LEU A 98 16.90 -1.69 -1.33
C LEU A 98 18.17 -2.08 -0.55
N GLY A 99 18.12 -3.15 0.23
CA GLY A 99 19.26 -3.69 0.97
C GLY A 99 20.36 -4.20 0.04
N LEU A 100 20.00 -4.92 -1.02
CA LEU A 100 20.95 -5.39 -2.05
C LEU A 100 21.59 -4.21 -2.80
N LEU A 101 20.82 -3.18 -3.13
CA LEU A 101 21.38 -1.99 -3.77
C LEU A 101 22.28 -1.21 -2.81
N THR A 102 21.91 -1.12 -1.54
CA THR A 102 22.73 -0.47 -0.52
C THR A 102 24.06 -1.19 -0.32
N SER A 103 24.06 -2.53 -0.27
CA SER A 103 25.30 -3.30 -0.17
C SER A 103 26.18 -3.12 -1.41
N ALA A 104 25.59 -3.08 -2.60
CA ALA A 104 26.31 -2.77 -3.85
C ALA A 104 26.93 -1.37 -3.82
N ILE A 105 26.23 -0.36 -3.30
CA ILE A 105 26.77 1.01 -3.14
C ILE A 105 27.98 0.99 -2.20
N ILE A 106 27.87 0.36 -1.03
CA ILE A 106 28.94 0.29 -0.04
C ILE A 106 30.16 -0.44 -0.62
N TYR A 107 29.93 -1.58 -1.28
CA TYR A 107 30.96 -2.37 -1.92
C TYR A 107 31.72 -1.54 -2.96
N ASN A 108 31.02 -0.96 -3.94
CA ASN A 108 31.66 -0.14 -4.97
C ASN A 108 32.34 1.11 -4.40
N GLN A 109 31.79 1.70 -3.34
CA GLN A 109 32.40 2.83 -2.64
C GLN A 109 33.69 2.46 -1.90
N HIS A 110 33.78 1.24 -1.36
CA HIS A 110 34.99 0.72 -0.74
C HIS A 110 36.12 0.60 -1.77
N TYR A 111 35.89 -0.12 -2.87
CA TYR A 111 36.89 -0.29 -3.93
C TYR A 111 37.26 1.02 -4.62
N TYR A 112 36.31 1.94 -4.79
CA TYR A 112 36.62 3.26 -5.30
C TYR A 112 37.60 4.01 -4.40
N LYS A 113 37.44 3.97 -3.07
CA LYS A 113 38.38 4.60 -2.12
C LYS A 113 39.73 3.93 -2.15
N GLU A 114 39.76 2.61 -2.16
CA GLU A 114 40.97 1.81 -2.27
C GLU A 114 41.77 2.20 -3.51
N TYR A 115 41.21 2.05 -4.71
CA TYR A 115 41.93 2.39 -5.95
C TYR A 115 42.32 3.87 -6.05
N LEU A 116 41.52 4.77 -5.48
CA LEU A 116 41.88 6.18 -5.38
C LEU A 116 43.10 6.41 -4.48
N THR A 117 43.19 5.72 -3.35
CA THR A 117 44.37 5.80 -2.46
C THR A 117 45.61 5.17 -3.08
N LEU A 118 45.49 3.99 -3.72
CA LEU A 118 46.61 3.37 -4.42
C LEU A 118 47.15 4.27 -5.55
N SER A 119 46.26 4.89 -6.33
CA SER A 119 46.64 5.83 -7.39
C SER A 119 47.40 7.05 -6.83
N ARG A 120 47.03 7.53 -5.64
CA ARG A 120 47.76 8.62 -4.95
C ARG A 120 49.12 8.18 -4.46
N TYR A 121 49.25 6.99 -3.90
CA TYR A 121 50.54 6.45 -3.46
C TYR A 121 51.53 6.25 -4.61
N ARG A 122 51.04 5.86 -5.80
CA ARG A 122 51.88 5.73 -7.01
C ARG A 122 52.37 7.07 -7.56
N GLN A 123 51.55 8.10 -7.47
CA GLN A 123 51.90 9.46 -7.93
C GLN A 123 52.70 10.26 -6.89
N GLY A 124 52.66 9.83 -5.62
CA GLY A 124 53.28 10.51 -4.49
C GLY A 124 54.25 9.60 -3.72
N THR A 125 54.19 9.68 -2.39
CA THR A 125 55.03 8.86 -1.52
C THR A 125 54.41 7.47 -1.33
N PRO A 126 55.19 6.37 -1.49
CA PRO A 126 54.73 5.03 -1.17
C PRO A 126 54.28 4.90 0.30
N PRO A 127 53.29 4.06 0.60
CA PRO A 127 52.77 3.89 1.96
C PRO A 127 53.78 3.13 2.82
N ASN A 128 53.81 3.46 4.11
CA ASN A 128 54.60 2.75 5.12
C ASN A 128 53.78 1.61 5.75
N PRO A 129 54.45 0.61 6.37
CA PRO A 129 53.75 -0.43 7.12
C PRO A 129 52.87 0.18 8.22
N GLY A 130 51.55 0.02 8.10
CA GLY A 130 50.55 0.61 9.01
C GLY A 130 49.63 1.65 8.37
N ASP A 131 49.97 2.15 7.18
CA ASP A 131 49.10 3.07 6.44
C ASP A 131 47.89 2.33 5.83
N PRO A 132 46.75 3.04 5.62
CA PRO A 132 45.59 2.46 4.95
C PRO A 132 45.96 1.92 3.56
N TYR A 133 45.52 0.70 3.27
CA TYR A 133 45.74 0.00 2.00
C TYR A 133 47.21 -0.35 1.66
N TYR A 134 48.08 -0.44 2.66
CA TYR A 134 49.49 -0.85 2.48
C TYR A 134 49.64 -2.25 1.87
N THR A 135 48.84 -3.22 2.34
CA THR A 135 48.84 -4.60 1.84
C THR A 135 48.42 -4.68 0.38
N GLU A 136 47.37 -3.95 0.03
CA GLU A 136 46.79 -3.86 -1.31
C GLU A 136 47.75 -3.14 -2.26
N TYR A 137 48.42 -2.07 -1.79
CA TYR A 137 49.45 -1.39 -2.56
C TYR A 137 50.57 -2.36 -2.98
N ASN A 138 51.07 -3.19 -2.06
CA ASN A 138 52.10 -4.18 -2.36
C ASN A 138 51.60 -5.28 -3.31
N LEU A 139 50.34 -5.72 -3.16
CA LEU A 139 49.73 -6.71 -4.04
C LEU A 139 49.59 -6.20 -5.48
N TYR A 140 49.18 -4.95 -5.63
CA TYR A 140 48.92 -4.34 -6.93
C TYR A 140 50.10 -3.55 -7.48
N LYS A 141 51.28 -3.53 -6.83
CA LYS A 141 52.41 -2.66 -7.23
C LYS A 141 52.85 -2.83 -8.69
N ASP A 142 52.79 -4.05 -9.21
CA ASP A 142 53.27 -4.40 -10.55
C ASP A 142 52.17 -4.28 -11.64
N VAL A 143 50.94 -3.93 -11.25
CA VAL A 143 49.82 -3.75 -12.19
C VAL A 143 50.00 -2.46 -12.99
N PRO A 144 49.74 -2.42 -14.31
CA PRO A 144 49.77 -1.18 -15.09
C PRO A 144 48.85 -0.09 -14.55
N ASP A 145 49.27 1.18 -14.66
CA ASP A 145 48.48 2.34 -14.19
C ASP A 145 47.11 2.44 -14.87
N ALA A 146 47.02 2.06 -16.16
CA ALA A 146 45.77 2.05 -16.92
C ALA A 146 44.71 1.13 -16.28
N ASN A 147 45.12 -0.07 -15.85
CA ASN A 147 44.20 -1.02 -15.21
C ASN A 147 43.69 -0.47 -13.86
N LEU A 148 44.55 0.23 -13.12
CA LEU A 148 44.17 0.85 -11.85
C LEU A 148 43.18 2.01 -12.07
N SER A 149 43.41 2.84 -13.09
CA SER A 149 42.49 3.91 -13.47
C SER A 149 41.13 3.37 -13.93
N ASP A 150 41.13 2.28 -14.69
CA ASP A 150 39.92 1.64 -15.21
C ASP A 150 39.12 0.99 -14.08
N ALA A 151 39.78 0.28 -13.16
CA ALA A 151 39.15 -0.30 -11.98
C ALA A 151 38.52 0.78 -11.07
N ARG A 152 39.19 1.91 -10.90
CA ARG A 152 38.66 3.08 -10.18
C ARG A 152 37.41 3.64 -10.87
N GLU A 153 37.50 3.86 -12.18
CA GLU A 153 36.40 4.42 -12.97
C GLU A 153 35.19 3.47 -13.00
N ASN A 154 35.43 2.17 -13.15
CA ASN A 154 34.41 1.14 -13.09
C ASN A 154 33.70 1.12 -11.73
N SER A 155 34.46 1.17 -10.63
CA SER A 155 33.90 1.22 -9.27
C SER A 155 33.07 2.49 -9.04
N ARG A 156 33.53 3.65 -9.55
CA ARG A 156 32.77 4.91 -9.51
C ARG A 156 31.45 4.79 -10.27
N ARG A 157 31.52 4.35 -11.52
CA ARG A 157 30.34 4.19 -12.40
C ARG A 157 29.33 3.22 -11.79
N ASN A 158 29.78 2.09 -11.28
CA ASN A 158 28.90 1.09 -10.68
C ASN A 158 28.26 1.58 -9.37
N ARG A 159 28.98 2.34 -8.54
CA ARG A 159 28.38 3.01 -7.38
C ARG A 159 27.29 3.98 -7.82
N ASP A 160 27.58 4.82 -8.80
CA ASP A 160 26.63 5.84 -9.26
C ASP A 160 25.39 5.18 -9.90
N LEU A 161 25.58 4.11 -10.67
CA LEU A 161 24.48 3.27 -11.20
C LEU A 161 23.67 2.61 -10.07
N SER A 162 24.32 2.13 -9.01
CA SER A 162 23.63 1.53 -7.86
C SER A 162 22.82 2.57 -7.08
N ILE A 163 23.33 3.80 -6.94
CA ILE A 163 22.59 4.93 -6.35
C ILE A 163 21.37 5.29 -7.20
N LEU A 164 21.53 5.37 -8.52
CA LEU A 164 20.40 5.61 -9.43
C LEU A 164 19.37 4.49 -9.35
N GLY A 165 19.82 3.23 -9.32
CA GLY A 165 18.96 2.08 -9.12
C GLY A 165 18.22 2.13 -7.78
N PHE A 166 18.88 2.56 -6.71
CA PHE A 166 18.27 2.74 -5.39
C PHE A 166 17.14 3.76 -5.44
N LEU A 167 17.38 4.93 -6.04
CA LEU A 167 16.37 5.96 -6.21
C LEU A 167 15.22 5.50 -7.12
N ALA A 168 15.51 4.75 -8.18
CA ALA A 168 14.50 4.18 -9.06
C ALA A 168 13.59 3.19 -8.32
N VAL A 169 14.17 2.25 -7.55
CA VAL A 169 13.40 1.29 -6.74
C VAL A 169 12.58 2.02 -5.67
N TRP A 170 13.14 3.05 -5.04
CA TRP A 170 12.41 3.87 -4.07
C TRP A 170 11.21 4.58 -4.71
N GLY A 171 11.39 5.17 -5.90
CA GLY A 171 10.32 5.81 -6.65
C GLY A 171 9.23 4.82 -7.09
N ILE A 172 9.61 3.68 -7.65
CA ILE A 172 8.68 2.61 -8.08
C ILE A 172 7.85 2.13 -6.90
N GLN A 173 8.47 1.94 -5.73
CA GLN A 173 7.76 1.53 -4.52
C GLN A 173 6.69 2.56 -4.10
N ALA A 174 7.01 3.86 -4.19
CA ALA A 174 6.06 4.91 -3.85
C ALA A 174 4.85 4.90 -4.81
N ILE A 175 5.08 4.65 -6.10
CA ILE A 175 4.02 4.51 -7.11
C ILE A 175 3.17 3.25 -6.84
N ASP A 176 3.78 2.10 -6.52
CA ASP A 176 3.04 0.87 -6.19
C ASP A 176 2.11 1.11 -4.99
N ALA A 177 2.59 1.79 -3.94
CA ALA A 177 1.78 2.14 -2.78
C ALA A 177 0.63 3.11 -3.12
N TYR A 178 0.83 4.04 -4.06
CA TYR A 178 -0.23 4.93 -4.54
C TYR A 178 -1.35 4.16 -5.25
N ILE A 179 -0.96 3.27 -6.17
CA ILE A 179 -1.87 2.44 -6.96
C ILE A 179 -2.70 1.58 -6.00
N ASP A 180 -2.05 0.87 -5.08
CA ASP A 180 -2.74 0.04 -4.08
C ASP A 180 -3.72 0.86 -3.23
N ALA A 181 -3.32 2.05 -2.75
CA ALA A 181 -4.20 2.92 -1.96
C ALA A 181 -5.40 3.41 -2.77
N LYS A 182 -5.20 3.72 -4.06
CA LYS A 182 -6.27 4.19 -4.94
C LYS A 182 -7.29 3.08 -5.24
N PHE A 183 -6.83 1.84 -5.42
CA PHE A 183 -7.69 0.73 -5.81
C PHE A 183 -8.43 0.06 -4.65
N ILE A 184 -7.90 0.10 -3.42
CA ILE A 184 -8.55 -0.51 -2.25
C ILE A 184 -9.90 0.16 -1.92
N HIS A 185 -10.07 1.45 -2.24
CA HIS A 185 -11.28 2.21 -1.88
C HIS A 185 -12.21 2.54 -3.05
N SER A 186 -11.81 2.26 -4.30
CA SER A 186 -12.65 2.54 -5.48
C SER A 186 -13.69 1.47 -5.77
N TYR A 187 -13.69 0.34 -5.04
CA TYR A 187 -14.68 -0.71 -5.17
C TYR A 187 -15.54 -0.77 -3.90
N THR A 188 -16.81 -0.42 -4.02
CA THR A 188 -17.80 -0.67 -2.97
C THR A 188 -18.10 -2.17 -2.98
N VAL A 189 -17.53 -2.89 -2.03
CA VAL A 189 -17.99 -4.26 -1.74
C VAL A 189 -19.20 -4.12 -0.84
N ASP A 190 -20.33 -3.73 -1.42
CA ASP A 190 -21.60 -3.72 -0.70
C ASP A 190 -21.97 -5.18 -0.38
N ASN A 191 -22.22 -5.47 0.89
CA ASN A 191 -22.68 -6.80 1.34
C ASN A 191 -24.12 -7.11 0.89
N ASN A 192 -24.73 -6.23 0.07
CA ASN A 192 -26.11 -6.33 -0.39
C ASN A 192 -26.29 -7.39 -1.50
N LEU A 193 -25.22 -8.02 -1.98
CA LEU A 193 -25.31 -9.16 -2.89
C LEU A 193 -25.86 -10.39 -2.16
N SER A 194 -27.19 -10.49 -2.12
CA SER A 194 -27.89 -11.66 -1.62
C SER A 194 -28.41 -12.49 -2.79
N PHE A 195 -28.27 -13.81 -2.69
CA PHE A 195 -28.86 -14.75 -3.63
C PHE A 195 -29.91 -15.60 -2.92
N LYS A 196 -31.09 -15.73 -3.53
CA LYS A 196 -32.17 -16.59 -3.05
C LYS A 196 -32.36 -17.75 -4.01
N VAL A 197 -32.23 -18.96 -3.49
CA VAL A 197 -32.52 -20.20 -4.21
C VAL A 197 -33.86 -20.74 -3.73
N ALA A 198 -34.81 -20.92 -4.65
CA ALA A 198 -36.10 -21.51 -4.34
C ALA A 198 -36.42 -22.65 -5.32
N PRO A 199 -36.91 -23.80 -4.85
CA PRO A 199 -37.46 -24.82 -5.72
C PRO A 199 -38.72 -24.28 -6.42
N GLY A 200 -38.85 -24.54 -7.71
CA GLY A 200 -40.00 -24.13 -8.53
C GLY A 200 -40.43 -25.26 -9.46
N ILE A 201 -41.67 -25.19 -9.91
CA ILE A 201 -42.19 -26.10 -10.95
C ILE A 201 -42.34 -25.27 -12.21
N ILE A 202 -41.74 -25.72 -13.30
CA ILE A 202 -41.88 -25.06 -14.60
C ILE A 202 -43.07 -25.72 -15.30
N ASN A 203 -44.11 -24.92 -15.57
CA ASN A 203 -45.28 -25.40 -16.30
C ASN A 203 -44.91 -25.67 -17.76
N GLN A 204 -45.42 -26.78 -18.30
CA GLN A 204 -45.25 -27.11 -19.70
C GLN A 204 -45.99 -26.09 -20.58
N PRO A 205 -45.43 -25.71 -21.74
CA PRO A 205 -46.12 -24.83 -22.66
C PRO A 205 -47.40 -25.48 -23.20
N VAL A 206 -48.42 -24.65 -23.47
CA VAL A 206 -49.80 -25.07 -23.78
C VAL A 206 -49.90 -26.06 -24.94
N TYR A 207 -48.99 -25.98 -25.92
CA TYR A 207 -48.92 -26.86 -27.09
C TYR A 207 -48.34 -28.26 -26.81
N ALA A 208 -47.85 -28.51 -25.59
CA ALA A 208 -47.27 -29.79 -25.17
C ALA A 208 -48.05 -30.45 -24.02
N GLN A 209 -49.22 -29.92 -23.63
CA GLN A 209 -50.04 -30.52 -22.56
C GLN A 209 -50.85 -31.71 -23.08
N GLY A 210 -50.44 -32.92 -22.70
CA GLY A 210 -51.18 -34.18 -22.91
C GLY A 210 -51.89 -34.67 -21.64
N ALA A 211 -52.56 -35.82 -21.72
CA ALA A 211 -53.27 -36.43 -20.59
C ALA A 211 -52.37 -36.82 -19.38
N ASN A 212 -51.05 -36.86 -19.59
CA ASN A 212 -50.04 -37.05 -18.55
C ASN A 212 -49.32 -35.72 -18.29
N ASN A 213 -49.78 -34.95 -17.32
CA ASN A 213 -49.10 -33.73 -16.87
C ASN A 213 -47.77 -34.12 -16.18
N ALA A 214 -46.65 -34.01 -16.88
CA ALA A 214 -45.34 -34.23 -16.28
C ALA A 214 -44.85 -32.95 -15.59
N TYR A 215 -44.65 -33.02 -14.27
CA TYR A 215 -44.06 -31.92 -13.51
C TYR A 215 -42.56 -31.81 -13.83
N ILE A 216 -42.12 -30.64 -14.29
CA ILE A 216 -40.70 -30.36 -14.53
C ILE A 216 -40.14 -29.65 -13.29
N PRO A 217 -39.32 -30.32 -12.46
CA PRO A 217 -38.68 -29.66 -11.33
C PRO A 217 -37.67 -28.63 -11.85
N GLY A 218 -37.68 -27.44 -11.27
CA GLY A 218 -36.76 -26.35 -11.58
C GLY A 218 -36.22 -25.70 -10.33
N ILE A 219 -35.08 -25.01 -10.48
CA ILE A 219 -34.48 -24.20 -9.42
C ILE A 219 -34.50 -22.75 -9.89
N LYS A 220 -35.18 -21.88 -9.13
CA LYS A 220 -35.18 -20.43 -9.37
C LYS A 220 -34.07 -19.80 -8.53
N VAL A 221 -33.11 -19.19 -9.20
CA VAL A 221 -32.07 -18.37 -8.57
C VAL A 221 -32.42 -16.90 -8.80
N THR A 222 -32.59 -16.14 -7.72
CA THR A 222 -32.84 -14.69 -7.78
C THR A 222 -31.67 -13.96 -7.14
N PHE A 223 -31.12 -12.98 -7.84
CA PHE A 223 -30.06 -12.12 -7.34
C PHE A 223 -30.63 -10.76 -6.96
N THR A 224 -30.18 -10.21 -5.85
CA THR A 224 -30.45 -8.83 -5.42
C THR A 224 -29.11 -8.10 -5.37
N PHE A 225 -29.05 -6.95 -6.03
CA PHE A 225 -27.91 -6.04 -6.09
C PHE A 225 -28.37 -4.63 -5.73
#